data_AF-A0A3C0XYW0-F1
#
_entry.id   AF-A0A3C0XYW0-F1
#
_cell.length_a   1.000
_cell.length_b   1.000
_cell.length_c   1.000
_cell.angle_alpha   90.00
_cell.angle_beta   90.00
_cell.angle_gamma   90.00
#
_symmetry.space_group_name_H-M   'P 1'
#
loop_
_entity.id
_entity.type
_entity.pdbx_description
1 polymer ?
#
loop_
_entity_poly.entity_id
_entity_poly.type
_entity_poly.pdbx_seq_one_letter_code
_entity_poly.pdbx_strand_id
1 'polypeptide(L)'
;MPEIIKKILKSAAVILAILLVFALALLLWIKYMVSWRLTDVGSETSPDGRYRLRFQAVGEADFPFGPSHAKVTLYDGREKLQSFREDISDDGGAFRPDNYSVEWMPYGVVVTFSGSEQPDREVEIFFDGREAFEGYSDEEIAAILKDRYPIENVERITRESGGYSIRADGIDFRTDDRMALHDSYRQERFKALTDEVFPKLVQRSLSWEEEKGETPADTVYTPVIAMNGPGKSDLESYCADICEWLTYCFERFPYEEGGDAYSGFILTIPSPGYAKTRYSFSQNPYLAGFSENETEFYNGLYSFISSYIDGEYDDLIKADGIDAAKADEGYTEQYNPDITGETIALWGTYEPDVTYEAPDGREYGLVPVDRALGSSYYVLMSYAKKGDRDSAKLINTDPFCGSGGEANLLAFLGDGKTGFIGLTYNGGDDGLLYMTGDGGESFAEVSLPVPEITLPDGRLYNPFTVPEEVWEEPGKVYLKVGQGANGDYYNEELACHPCGIYVSENKGKTFSFLKEGKEEE
;
A
#
# COMPACT_ATOMS: atom_id res chain seq x y z
N MET A 1 23.26 -84.75 32.81
CA MET A 1 23.45 -83.29 32.94
C MET A 1 23.66 -82.99 34.43
N PRO A 2 24.81 -82.39 34.83
CA PRO A 2 25.13 -82.12 36.24
C PRO A 2 24.03 -81.27 36.89
N GLU A 3 23.67 -81.55 38.15
CA GLU A 3 22.65 -80.80 38.92
C GLU A 3 22.89 -79.28 38.93
N ILE A 4 24.16 -78.87 38.87
CA ILE A 4 24.58 -77.47 38.75
C ILE A 4 24.07 -76.83 37.44
N ILE A 5 24.15 -77.55 36.31
CA ILE A 5 23.70 -77.04 35.00
C ILE A 5 22.17 -76.85 34.98
N LYS A 6 21.40 -77.74 35.60
CA LYS A 6 19.93 -77.59 35.72
C LYS A 6 19.53 -76.38 36.56
N LYS A 7 20.24 -76.10 37.66
CA LYS A 7 20.00 -74.91 38.49
C LYS A 7 20.33 -73.63 37.72
N ILE A 8 21.44 -73.59 36.99
CA ILE A 8 21.81 -72.45 36.15
C ILE A 8 20.77 -72.20 35.04
N LEU A 9 20.32 -73.25 34.34
CA LEU A 9 19.28 -73.13 33.31
C LEU A 9 17.94 -72.63 33.87
N LYS A 10 17.54 -73.07 35.07
CA LYS A 10 16.32 -72.55 35.74
C LYS A 10 16.47 -71.08 36.11
N SER A 11 17.59 -70.68 36.70
CA SER A 11 17.85 -69.27 37.02
C SER A 11 17.91 -68.39 35.77
N ALA A 12 18.55 -68.87 34.69
CA ALA A 12 18.59 -68.16 33.40
C ALA A 12 17.20 -68.02 32.77
N ALA A 13 16.36 -69.06 32.83
CA ALA A 13 14.98 -69.00 32.34
C ALA A 13 14.11 -68.03 33.15
N VAL A 14 14.30 -67.96 34.47
CA VAL A 14 13.61 -66.98 35.35
C VAL A 14 14.06 -65.55 35.02
N ILE A 15 15.37 -65.32 34.85
CA ILE A 15 15.91 -64.00 34.47
C ILE A 15 15.37 -63.59 33.10
N LEU A 16 15.35 -64.49 32.11
CA LEU A 16 14.81 -64.22 30.78
C LEU A 16 13.31 -63.90 30.83
N ALA A 17 12.52 -64.63 31.61
CA ALA A 17 11.11 -64.36 31.80
C ALA A 17 10.88 -62.97 32.44
N ILE A 18 11.67 -62.61 33.45
CA ILE A 18 11.64 -61.29 34.07
C ILE A 18 11.98 -60.19 33.05
N LEU A 19 13.04 -60.36 32.26
CA LEU A 19 13.43 -59.43 31.20
C LEU A 19 12.31 -59.26 30.14
N LEU A 20 11.63 -60.35 29.77
CA LEU A 20 10.54 -60.30 28.80
C LEU A 20 9.31 -59.57 29.34
N VAL A 21 8.99 -59.74 30.63
CA VAL A 21 7.94 -58.97 31.31
C VAL A 21 8.30 -57.48 31.36
N PHE A 22 9.56 -57.13 31.69
CA PHE A 22 10.02 -55.75 31.66
C PHE A 22 9.99 -55.14 30.26
N ALA A 23 10.40 -55.89 29.24
CA ALA A 23 10.33 -55.44 27.85
C ALA A 23 8.88 -55.20 27.40
N LEU A 24 7.95 -56.09 27.76
CA LEU A 24 6.53 -55.89 27.46
C LEU A 24 5.95 -54.68 28.19
N ALA A 25 6.29 -54.50 29.47
CA ALA A 25 5.87 -53.32 30.25
C ALA A 25 6.41 -52.02 29.64
N LEU A 26 7.67 -52.03 29.18
CA LEU A 26 8.28 -50.89 28.49
C LEU A 26 7.56 -50.59 27.17
N LEU A 27 7.27 -51.60 26.35
CA LEU A 27 6.53 -51.43 25.09
C LEU A 27 5.10 -50.92 25.31
N LEU A 28 4.40 -51.41 26.35
CA LEU A 28 3.08 -50.92 26.71
C LEU A 28 3.12 -49.48 27.24
N TRP A 29 4.15 -49.14 28.00
CA TRP A 29 4.37 -47.77 28.48
C TRP A 29 4.66 -46.81 27.33
N ILE A 30 5.53 -47.19 26.39
CA ILE A 30 5.78 -46.41 25.16
C ILE A 30 4.49 -46.27 24.34
N LYS A 31 3.76 -47.37 24.10
CA LYS A 31 2.48 -47.32 23.38
C LYS A 31 1.46 -46.42 24.06
N TYR A 32 1.39 -46.46 25.38
CA TYR A 32 0.53 -45.56 26.15
C TYR A 32 0.93 -44.10 25.95
N MET A 33 2.22 -43.79 26.09
CA MET A 33 2.75 -42.44 25.89
C MET A 33 2.48 -41.91 24.49
N VAL A 34 2.74 -42.72 23.46
CA VAL A 34 2.67 -42.29 22.05
C VAL A 34 1.23 -42.28 21.50
N SER A 35 0.33 -43.17 21.95
CA SER A 35 -0.97 -43.34 21.27
C SER A 35 -2.20 -43.11 22.15
N TRP A 36 -2.09 -43.17 23.48
CA TRP A 36 -3.27 -43.23 24.36
C TRP A 36 -3.29 -42.20 25.49
N ARG A 37 -2.16 -41.59 25.81
CA ARG A 37 -2.05 -40.60 26.87
C ARG A 37 -2.94 -39.40 26.53
N LEU A 38 -3.90 -39.09 27.39
CA LEU A 38 -4.68 -37.85 27.28
C LEU A 38 -3.99 -36.75 28.10
N THR A 39 -3.64 -35.67 27.44
CA THR A 39 -3.04 -34.49 28.07
C THR A 39 -3.96 -33.31 27.86
N ASP A 40 -4.36 -32.61 28.92
CA ASP A 40 -5.19 -31.41 28.79
C ASP A 40 -4.40 -30.28 28.14
N VAL A 41 -4.97 -29.69 27.09
CA VAL A 41 -4.38 -28.58 26.33
C VAL A 41 -5.07 -27.27 26.69
N GLY A 42 -6.40 -27.28 26.73
CA GLY A 42 -7.18 -26.09 27.03
C GLY A 42 -8.66 -26.39 27.28
N SER A 43 -9.40 -25.37 27.68
CA SER A 43 -10.84 -25.44 27.81
C SER A 43 -11.48 -24.08 27.58
N GLU A 44 -12.57 -24.05 26.82
CA GLU A 44 -13.37 -22.86 26.55
C GLU A 44 -14.75 -23.01 27.20
N THR A 45 -15.32 -21.89 27.67
CA THR A 45 -16.66 -21.87 28.28
C THR A 45 -17.55 -20.93 27.47
N SER A 46 -18.81 -21.31 27.26
CA SER A 46 -19.77 -20.47 26.54
C SER A 46 -20.01 -19.13 27.25
N PRO A 47 -20.43 -18.07 26.52
CA PRO A 47 -20.68 -16.75 27.12
C PRO A 47 -21.69 -16.76 28.28
N ASP A 48 -22.68 -17.66 28.24
CA ASP A 48 -23.68 -17.85 29.29
C ASP A 48 -23.19 -18.72 30.48
N GLY A 49 -21.96 -19.26 30.39
CA GLY A 49 -21.34 -20.11 31.41
C GLY A 49 -21.87 -21.55 31.46
N ARG A 50 -22.81 -21.93 30.61
CA ARG A 50 -23.50 -23.23 30.66
C ARG A 50 -22.67 -24.37 30.08
N TYR A 51 -22.12 -24.15 28.90
CA TYR A 51 -21.40 -25.16 28.13
C TYR A 51 -19.89 -25.02 28.30
N ARG A 52 -19.17 -26.14 28.21
CA ARG A 52 -17.71 -26.16 28.27
C ARG A 52 -17.13 -27.09 27.22
N LEU A 53 -16.21 -26.60 26.42
CA LEU A 53 -15.34 -27.40 25.58
C LEU A 53 -14.06 -27.75 26.32
N ARG A 54 -13.63 -29.00 26.20
CA ARG A 54 -12.34 -29.47 26.71
C ARG A 54 -11.51 -30.04 25.57
N PHE A 55 -10.30 -29.52 25.42
CA PHE A 55 -9.33 -29.89 24.41
C PHE A 55 -8.22 -30.74 25.05
N GLN A 56 -7.99 -31.93 24.50
CA GLN A 56 -6.96 -32.84 24.98
C GLN A 56 -6.11 -33.36 23.82
N ALA A 57 -4.78 -33.36 23.98
CA ALA A 57 -3.89 -34.09 23.08
C ALA A 57 -3.97 -35.59 23.37
N VAL A 58 -3.95 -36.40 22.31
CA VAL A 58 -3.98 -37.87 22.36
C VAL A 58 -2.62 -38.41 21.93
N GLY A 59 -1.81 -38.81 22.90
CA GLY A 59 -0.48 -39.34 22.63
C GLY A 59 0.54 -38.26 22.28
N GLU A 60 1.59 -38.66 21.56
CA GLU A 60 2.56 -37.77 20.92
C GLU A 60 2.23 -37.64 19.43
N ALA A 61 2.78 -36.63 18.76
CA ALA A 61 2.67 -36.54 17.30
C ALA A 61 3.33 -37.75 16.63
N ASP A 62 2.82 -38.15 15.48
CA ASP A 62 3.35 -39.28 14.73
C ASP A 62 4.81 -38.99 14.29
N PHE A 63 5.74 -39.90 14.60
CA PHE A 63 7.16 -39.71 14.28
C PHE A 63 7.47 -40.12 12.82
N PRO A 64 8.33 -39.39 12.08
CA PRO A 64 9.15 -38.25 12.53
C PRO A 64 8.51 -36.85 12.40
N PHE A 65 7.53 -36.67 11.52
CA PHE A 65 6.89 -35.38 11.20
C PHE A 65 5.43 -35.59 10.79
N GLY A 66 4.71 -36.43 11.51
CA GLY A 66 3.32 -36.78 11.26
C GLY A 66 2.35 -35.95 12.11
N PRO A 67 1.03 -36.13 11.91
CA PRO A 67 0.02 -35.32 12.58
C PRO A 67 0.02 -35.54 14.09
N SER A 68 -0.45 -34.52 14.81
CA SER A 68 -0.89 -34.66 16.19
C SER A 68 -2.38 -34.97 16.26
N HIS A 69 -2.83 -35.52 17.38
CA HIS A 69 -4.21 -35.96 17.53
C HIS A 69 -4.90 -35.20 18.66
N ALA A 70 -5.99 -34.51 18.35
CA ALA A 70 -6.85 -33.85 19.33
C ALA A 70 -8.04 -34.72 19.70
N LYS A 71 -8.49 -34.58 20.94
CA LYS A 71 -9.79 -35.05 21.41
C LYS A 71 -10.52 -33.87 22.01
N VAL A 72 -11.69 -33.57 21.45
CA VAL A 72 -12.56 -32.51 21.93
C VAL A 72 -13.79 -33.13 22.60
N THR A 73 -14.22 -32.52 23.71
CA THR A 73 -15.41 -32.94 24.44
C THR A 73 -16.23 -31.74 24.87
N LEU A 74 -17.50 -31.72 24.45
CA LEU A 74 -18.49 -30.72 24.87
C LEU A 74 -19.25 -31.21 26.11
N TYR A 75 -19.40 -30.33 27.08
CA TYR A 75 -20.15 -30.56 28.31
C TYR A 75 -21.28 -29.54 28.49
N ASP A 76 -22.42 -29.97 29.04
CA ASP A 76 -23.44 -29.11 29.67
C ASP A 76 -23.30 -29.29 31.20
N GLY A 77 -22.69 -28.31 31.86
CA GLY A 77 -22.29 -28.42 33.27
C GLY A 77 -21.32 -29.58 33.56
N ARG A 78 -21.86 -30.72 34.01
CA ARG A 78 -21.12 -31.97 34.29
C ARG A 78 -21.43 -33.11 33.31
N GLU A 79 -22.49 -32.97 32.53
CA GLU A 79 -22.91 -33.98 31.58
C GLU A 79 -22.09 -33.85 30.30
N LYS A 80 -21.66 -34.99 29.73
CA LYS A 80 -20.94 -35.03 28.47
C LYS A 80 -21.97 -35.14 27.33
N LEU A 81 -22.02 -34.13 26.46
CA LEU A 81 -22.91 -34.12 25.30
C LEU A 81 -22.29 -34.88 24.13
N GLN A 82 -21.09 -34.45 23.69
CA GLN A 82 -20.44 -34.99 22.49
C GLN A 82 -18.93 -35.06 22.66
N SER A 83 -18.29 -35.97 21.93
CA SER A 83 -16.82 -36.02 21.83
C SER A 83 -16.39 -36.67 20.54
N PHE A 84 -15.37 -36.09 19.93
CA PHE A 84 -14.78 -36.53 18.67
C PHE A 84 -13.26 -36.35 18.74
N ARG A 85 -12.58 -36.77 17.66
CA ARG A 85 -11.14 -36.63 17.48
C ARG A 85 -10.86 -36.01 16.14
N GLU A 86 -9.83 -35.18 16.08
CA GLU A 86 -9.32 -34.59 14.85
C GLU A 86 -7.82 -34.77 14.78
N ASP A 87 -7.30 -34.86 13.57
CA ASP A 87 -5.88 -34.94 13.28
C ASP A 87 -5.41 -33.55 12.80
N ILE A 88 -4.25 -33.11 13.28
CA ILE A 88 -3.69 -31.79 12.99
C ILE A 88 -2.27 -31.97 12.44
N SER A 89 -2.08 -31.62 11.17
CA SER A 89 -0.80 -31.59 10.48
C SER A 89 -0.15 -30.22 10.64
N ASP A 90 0.90 -30.16 11.48
CA ASP A 90 1.57 -28.92 11.84
C ASP A 90 3.06 -29.17 12.14
N ASP A 91 3.79 -29.64 11.12
CA ASP A 91 5.24 -29.87 11.13
C ASP A 91 5.72 -30.77 12.29
N GLY A 92 4.97 -31.83 12.57
CA GLY A 92 5.25 -32.75 13.69
C GLY A 92 5.11 -32.13 15.09
N GLY A 93 4.55 -30.91 15.18
CA GLY A 93 4.27 -30.23 16.43
C GLY A 93 3.19 -30.93 17.25
N ALA A 94 3.29 -30.84 18.58
CA ALA A 94 2.22 -31.33 19.45
C ALA A 94 1.00 -30.40 19.39
N PHE A 95 -0.19 -30.99 19.54
CA PHE A 95 -1.45 -30.24 19.63
C PHE A 95 -1.41 -29.24 20.80
N ARG A 96 -1.60 -27.96 20.47
CA ARG A 96 -1.49 -26.81 21.38
C ARG A 96 -2.64 -25.82 21.15
N PRO A 97 -2.85 -24.84 22.04
CA PRO A 97 -3.95 -23.87 21.91
C PRO A 97 -3.98 -23.15 20.56
N ASP A 98 -2.82 -22.87 19.97
CA ASP A 98 -2.72 -22.19 18.67
C ASP A 98 -3.30 -23.01 17.49
N ASN A 99 -3.54 -24.30 17.66
CA ASN A 99 -4.10 -25.17 16.62
C ASN A 99 -5.63 -25.16 16.58
N TYR A 100 -6.31 -24.38 17.45
CA TYR A 100 -7.77 -24.28 17.40
C TYR A 100 -8.30 -22.89 17.75
N SER A 101 -9.45 -22.55 17.20
CA SER A 101 -10.29 -21.43 17.64
C SER A 101 -11.73 -21.91 17.88
N VAL A 102 -12.49 -21.16 18.68
CA VAL A 102 -13.85 -21.53 19.11
C VAL A 102 -14.79 -20.37 18.91
N GLU A 103 -15.87 -20.60 18.18
CA GLU A 103 -16.95 -19.64 17.99
C GLU A 103 -18.26 -20.19 18.53
N TRP A 104 -18.78 -19.56 19.59
CA TRP A 104 -20.04 -19.95 20.23
C TRP A 104 -21.21 -19.34 19.50
N MET A 105 -22.12 -20.20 19.03
CA MET A 105 -23.30 -19.80 18.26
C MET A 105 -24.60 -20.13 19.02
N PRO A 106 -25.74 -19.53 18.68
CA PRO A 106 -27.00 -19.78 19.41
C PRO A 106 -27.41 -21.25 19.51
N TYR A 107 -27.14 -22.05 18.48
CA TYR A 107 -27.55 -23.46 18.40
C TYR A 107 -26.41 -24.46 18.71
N GLY A 108 -25.18 -23.98 18.87
CA GLY A 108 -24.03 -24.86 18.94
C GLY A 108 -22.72 -24.11 19.06
N VAL A 109 -21.64 -24.79 18.75
CA VAL A 109 -20.30 -24.22 18.74
C VAL A 109 -19.56 -24.71 17.51
N VAL A 110 -18.86 -23.80 16.84
CA VAL A 110 -17.97 -24.11 15.72
C VAL A 110 -16.56 -24.13 16.28
N VAL A 111 -15.85 -25.23 16.01
CA VAL A 111 -14.43 -25.36 16.35
C VAL A 111 -13.65 -25.43 15.05
N THR A 112 -12.73 -24.49 14.86
CA THR A 112 -11.86 -24.43 13.68
C THR A 112 -10.49 -24.93 14.07
N PHE A 113 -9.97 -25.94 13.36
CA PHE A 113 -8.63 -26.50 13.57
C PHE A 113 -7.70 -26.06 12.45
N SER A 114 -6.52 -25.58 12.83
CA SER A 114 -5.52 -25.03 11.92
C SER A 114 -4.14 -25.65 12.15
N GLY A 115 -3.38 -25.75 11.07
CA GLY A 115 -2.00 -26.26 11.07
C GLY A 115 -1.26 -25.83 9.82
N SER A 116 0.06 -25.68 9.91
CA SER A 116 0.89 -25.19 8.80
C SER A 116 0.85 -26.06 7.54
N GLU A 117 0.40 -27.31 7.64
CA GLU A 117 0.39 -28.29 6.55
C GLU A 117 -1.03 -28.74 6.15
N GLN A 118 -2.08 -28.03 6.60
CA GLN A 118 -3.47 -28.34 6.27
C GLN A 118 -4.32 -27.08 6.08
N PRO A 119 -5.37 -27.12 5.25
CA PRO A 119 -6.39 -26.07 5.28
C PRO A 119 -7.16 -26.11 6.62
N ASP A 120 -7.73 -24.98 6.98
CA ASP A 120 -8.57 -24.89 8.17
C ASP A 120 -9.76 -25.85 8.08
N ARG A 121 -10.05 -26.51 9.20
CA ARG A 121 -11.12 -27.50 9.30
C ARG A 121 -12.12 -27.11 10.38
N GLU A 122 -13.34 -26.82 9.95
CA GLU A 122 -14.45 -26.51 10.86
C GLU A 122 -15.23 -27.77 11.27
N VAL A 123 -15.55 -27.86 12.56
CA VAL A 123 -16.42 -28.87 13.14
C VAL A 123 -17.55 -28.20 13.91
N GLU A 124 -18.78 -28.39 13.42
CA GLU A 124 -20.00 -27.90 14.07
C GLU A 124 -20.47 -28.90 15.14
N ILE A 125 -20.76 -28.40 16.35
CA ILE A 125 -21.25 -29.21 17.47
C ILE A 125 -22.53 -28.56 17.99
N PHE A 126 -23.65 -29.26 17.88
CA PHE A 126 -24.96 -28.74 18.29
C PHE A 126 -25.29 -29.03 19.74
N PHE A 127 -25.94 -28.08 20.42
CA PHE A 127 -26.34 -28.26 21.83
C PHE A 127 -27.48 -29.26 22.01
N ASP A 128 -28.33 -29.41 20.99
CA ASP A 128 -29.53 -30.23 21.02
C ASP A 128 -29.39 -31.57 20.28
N GLY A 129 -28.20 -31.87 19.75
CA GLY A 129 -27.89 -33.12 19.08
C GLY A 129 -28.46 -33.26 17.66
N ARG A 130 -28.88 -32.16 17.02
CA ARG A 130 -29.19 -32.18 15.59
C ARG A 130 -27.97 -32.58 14.75
N GLU A 131 -28.20 -33.15 13.57
CA GLU A 131 -27.13 -33.58 12.66
C GLU A 131 -26.73 -32.52 11.63
N ALA A 132 -27.55 -31.47 11.45
CA ALA A 132 -27.32 -30.41 10.48
C ALA A 132 -27.94 -29.08 10.95
N PHE A 133 -27.37 -27.98 10.46
CA PHE A 133 -27.88 -26.62 10.65
C PHE A 133 -28.89 -26.25 9.55
N GLU A 134 -30.04 -25.66 9.92
CA GLU A 134 -31.11 -25.32 8.97
C GLU A 134 -31.16 -23.82 8.60
N GLY A 135 -30.22 -23.03 9.13
CA GLY A 135 -30.18 -21.57 9.00
C GLY A 135 -30.75 -20.84 10.23
N TYR A 136 -30.48 -19.54 10.29
CA TYR A 136 -31.01 -18.62 11.30
C TYR A 136 -32.26 -17.90 10.79
N SER A 137 -33.13 -17.50 11.71
CA SER A 137 -34.17 -16.50 11.44
C SER A 137 -33.56 -15.10 11.31
N ASP A 138 -34.30 -14.17 10.68
CA ASP A 138 -33.87 -12.78 10.52
C ASP A 138 -33.58 -12.11 11.88
N GLU A 139 -34.38 -12.40 12.90
CA GLU A 139 -34.17 -11.88 14.26
C GLU A 139 -32.87 -12.41 14.91
N GLU A 140 -32.51 -13.66 14.64
CA GLU A 140 -31.29 -14.27 15.15
C GLU A 140 -30.06 -13.75 14.43
N ILE A 141 -30.12 -13.61 13.10
CA ILE A 141 -29.06 -12.99 12.32
C ILE A 141 -28.80 -11.57 12.84
N ALA A 142 -29.86 -10.78 13.04
CA ALA A 142 -29.72 -9.43 13.58
C ALA A 142 -29.09 -9.41 14.99
N ALA A 143 -29.43 -10.38 15.84
CA ALA A 143 -28.84 -10.51 17.17
C ALA A 143 -27.35 -10.91 17.13
N ILE A 144 -26.98 -11.86 16.26
CA ILE A 144 -25.60 -12.30 16.05
C ILE A 144 -24.76 -11.13 15.55
N LEU A 145 -25.23 -10.43 14.51
CA LEU A 145 -24.52 -9.30 13.92
C LEU A 145 -24.31 -8.15 14.92
N LYS A 146 -25.28 -7.90 15.80
CA LYS A 146 -25.17 -6.90 16.87
C LYS A 146 -24.20 -7.28 17.98
N ASP A 147 -23.98 -8.58 18.20
CA ASP A 147 -23.00 -9.06 19.17
C ASP A 147 -21.59 -9.07 18.56
N ARG A 148 -21.47 -9.54 17.31
CA ARG A 148 -20.21 -9.62 16.55
C ARG A 148 -19.67 -8.25 16.18
N TYR A 149 -20.56 -7.32 15.83
CA TYR A 149 -20.25 -5.97 15.40
C TYR A 149 -21.09 -4.96 16.19
N PRO A 150 -20.63 -3.72 16.38
CA PRO A 150 -21.42 -2.67 17.02
C PRO A 150 -22.54 -2.14 16.11
N ILE A 151 -23.26 -3.02 15.41
CA ILE A 151 -24.35 -2.68 14.49
C ILE A 151 -25.58 -2.26 15.28
N GLU A 152 -26.10 -1.07 15.00
CA GLU A 152 -27.29 -0.53 15.66
C GLU A 152 -28.58 -0.88 14.92
N ASN A 153 -28.54 -0.88 13.58
CA ASN A 153 -29.72 -1.03 12.75
C ASN A 153 -29.49 -1.96 11.55
N VAL A 154 -30.15 -3.12 11.59
CA VAL A 154 -30.26 -4.04 10.44
C VAL A 154 -31.48 -3.62 9.61
N GLU A 155 -31.23 -3.04 8.44
CA GLU A 155 -32.26 -2.48 7.56
C GLU A 155 -33.00 -3.55 6.75
N ARG A 156 -32.25 -4.55 6.27
CA ARG A 156 -32.77 -5.57 5.37
C ARG A 156 -31.94 -6.85 5.43
N ILE A 157 -32.61 -7.98 5.47
CA ILE A 157 -32.03 -9.31 5.25
C ILE A 157 -32.78 -9.93 4.07
N THR A 158 -32.04 -10.45 3.09
CA THR A 158 -32.60 -11.13 1.92
C THR A 158 -31.91 -12.48 1.77
N ARG A 159 -32.68 -13.56 1.82
CA ARG A 159 -32.14 -14.91 1.60
C ARG A 159 -31.77 -15.10 0.14
N GLU A 160 -30.55 -15.58 -0.10
CA GLU A 160 -30.01 -15.89 -1.43
C GLU A 160 -29.56 -17.36 -1.50
N SER A 161 -29.08 -17.79 -2.67
CA SER A 161 -28.52 -19.14 -2.81
C SER A 161 -27.20 -19.25 -2.05
N GLY A 162 -27.18 -20.04 -0.98
CA GLY A 162 -25.97 -20.30 -0.18
C GLY A 162 -25.69 -19.24 0.90
N GLY A 163 -26.68 -18.42 1.26
CA GLY A 163 -26.48 -17.39 2.28
C GLY A 163 -27.52 -16.29 2.31
N TYR A 164 -27.11 -15.12 2.81
CA TYR A 164 -27.94 -13.93 2.98
C TYR A 164 -27.23 -12.70 2.43
N SER A 165 -27.97 -11.82 1.76
CA SER A 165 -27.56 -10.44 1.52
C SER A 165 -28.17 -9.55 2.61
N ILE A 166 -27.32 -8.77 3.27
CA ILE A 166 -27.69 -7.97 4.43
C ILE A 166 -27.32 -6.52 4.18
N ARG A 167 -28.22 -5.62 4.59
CA ARG A 167 -27.93 -4.20 4.69
C ARG A 167 -28.07 -3.79 6.15
N ALA A 168 -26.98 -3.32 6.76
CA ALA A 168 -26.97 -2.84 8.14
C ALA A 168 -26.09 -1.60 8.27
N ASP A 169 -26.57 -0.60 9.01
CA ASP A 169 -25.93 0.71 9.19
C ASP A 169 -25.41 1.32 7.87
N GLY A 170 -26.20 1.21 6.80
CA GLY A 170 -25.86 1.70 5.47
C GLY A 170 -24.84 0.86 4.69
N ILE A 171 -24.30 -0.22 5.26
CA ILE A 171 -23.36 -1.14 4.60
C ILE A 171 -24.11 -2.34 4.04
N ASP A 172 -23.91 -2.64 2.75
CA ASP A 172 -24.39 -3.85 2.10
C ASP A 172 -23.27 -4.92 2.14
N PHE A 173 -23.57 -6.11 2.66
CA PHE A 173 -22.62 -7.22 2.76
C PHE A 173 -23.32 -8.57 2.62
N ARG A 174 -22.55 -9.66 2.61
CA ARG A 174 -23.06 -11.02 2.46
C ARG A 174 -22.61 -11.90 3.60
N THR A 175 -23.44 -12.88 3.94
CA THR A 175 -23.10 -13.97 4.85
C THR A 175 -23.43 -15.29 4.19
N ASP A 176 -22.75 -16.36 4.58
CA ASP A 176 -23.19 -17.71 4.22
C ASP A 176 -24.37 -18.18 5.11
N ASP A 177 -24.86 -19.39 4.86
CA ASP A 177 -25.90 -20.03 5.65
C ASP A 177 -25.38 -21.12 6.60
N ARG A 178 -24.06 -21.16 6.86
CA ARG A 178 -23.43 -22.08 7.81
C ARG A 178 -23.62 -21.61 9.26
N MET A 179 -23.34 -22.48 10.23
CA MET A 179 -23.57 -22.13 11.64
C MET A 179 -22.69 -20.97 12.11
N ALA A 180 -21.46 -20.86 11.58
CA ALA A 180 -20.52 -19.76 11.84
C ALA A 180 -20.94 -18.42 11.22
N LEU A 181 -21.89 -18.42 10.27
CA LEU A 181 -22.37 -17.22 9.60
C LEU A 181 -21.21 -16.38 9.04
N HIS A 182 -20.33 -16.98 8.23
CA HIS A 182 -19.16 -16.27 7.69
C HIS A 182 -19.60 -15.12 6.81
N ASP A 183 -19.08 -13.93 7.07
CA ASP A 183 -19.58 -12.70 6.48
C ASP A 183 -18.49 -11.77 5.94
N SER A 184 -18.86 -10.95 4.96
CA SER A 184 -17.97 -9.97 4.33
C SER A 184 -18.03 -8.57 4.97
N TYR A 185 -18.65 -8.42 6.16
CA TYR A 185 -18.98 -7.10 6.72
C TYR A 185 -17.74 -6.21 6.91
N ARG A 186 -16.65 -6.76 7.47
CA ARG A 186 -15.43 -5.96 7.72
C ARG A 186 -14.86 -5.35 6.44
N GLN A 187 -14.79 -6.18 5.40
CA GLN A 187 -14.22 -5.83 4.10
C GLN A 187 -15.12 -4.81 3.40
N GLU A 188 -16.44 -5.01 3.41
CA GLU A 188 -17.40 -4.04 2.86
C GLU A 188 -17.42 -2.72 3.63
N ARG A 189 -17.26 -2.75 4.96
CA ARG A 189 -17.17 -1.53 5.78
C ARG A 189 -15.91 -0.74 5.49
N PHE A 190 -14.75 -1.40 5.43
CA PHE A 190 -13.49 -0.75 5.05
C PHE A 190 -13.55 -0.15 3.64
N LYS A 191 -14.12 -0.90 2.70
CA LYS A 191 -14.35 -0.44 1.33
C LYS A 191 -15.23 0.81 1.30
N ALA A 192 -16.37 0.80 2.01
CA ALA A 192 -17.28 1.93 2.08
C ALA A 192 -16.65 3.20 2.68
N LEU A 193 -15.88 3.07 3.76
CA LEU A 193 -15.14 4.18 4.37
C LEU A 193 -14.11 4.76 3.40
N THR A 194 -13.38 3.89 2.71
CA THR A 194 -12.37 4.28 1.72
C THR A 194 -13.04 5.00 0.54
N ASP A 195 -14.13 4.47 0.00
CA ASP A 195 -14.90 5.09 -1.08
C ASP A 195 -15.48 6.48 -0.70
N GLU A 196 -15.62 6.79 0.60
CA GLU A 196 -16.10 8.09 1.07
C GLU A 196 -15.02 9.19 1.06
N VAL A 197 -13.74 8.80 1.16
CA VAL A 197 -12.60 9.73 1.27
C VAL A 197 -12.15 10.17 -0.12
N PHE A 198 -11.85 9.21 -1.00
CA PHE A 198 -11.16 9.46 -2.26
C PHE A 198 -11.86 10.40 -3.25
N PRO A 199 -13.20 10.48 -3.34
CA PRO A 199 -13.85 11.46 -4.21
C PRO A 199 -13.58 12.93 -3.83
N LYS A 200 -13.10 13.19 -2.61
CA LYS A 200 -12.79 14.53 -2.09
C LYS A 200 -11.32 14.91 -2.30
N LEU A 201 -10.45 13.93 -2.54
CA LEU A 201 -9.02 14.13 -2.67
C LEU A 201 -8.66 14.54 -4.11
N VAL A 202 -7.89 15.62 -4.23
CA VAL A 202 -7.48 16.17 -5.52
C VAL A 202 -6.36 15.32 -6.11
N GLN A 203 -6.40 15.05 -7.43
CA GLN A 203 -5.37 14.26 -8.12
C GLN A 203 -5.14 12.85 -7.52
N ARG A 204 -6.15 12.28 -6.87
CA ARG A 204 -6.19 10.88 -6.47
C ARG A 204 -7.20 10.13 -7.30
N SER A 205 -6.91 8.87 -7.58
CA SER A 205 -7.92 7.93 -8.08
C SER A 205 -7.84 6.65 -7.29
N LEU A 206 -9.01 6.15 -6.91
CA LEU A 206 -9.18 4.88 -6.23
C LEU A 206 -9.74 3.86 -7.21
N SER A 207 -9.13 2.68 -7.21
CA SER A 207 -9.68 1.46 -7.78
C SER A 207 -9.46 0.30 -6.81
N TRP A 208 -9.97 -0.87 -7.11
CA TRP A 208 -9.94 -2.02 -6.20
C TRP A 208 -9.43 -3.26 -6.92
N GLU A 209 -8.55 -4.01 -6.26
CA GLU A 209 -8.38 -5.43 -6.56
C GLU A 209 -9.32 -6.22 -5.66
N GLU A 210 -10.13 -7.08 -6.28
CA GLU A 210 -11.11 -7.93 -5.59
C GLU A 210 -10.67 -9.39 -5.68
N GLU A 211 -10.45 -10.00 -4.52
CA GLU A 211 -10.28 -11.45 -4.41
C GLU A 211 -11.53 -12.04 -3.76
N LYS A 212 -12.07 -13.10 -4.35
CA LYS A 212 -13.25 -13.81 -3.82
C LYS A 212 -12.85 -15.25 -3.56
N GLY A 213 -12.93 -15.69 -2.31
CA GLY A 213 -12.71 -17.08 -1.94
C GLY A 213 -13.98 -17.93 -1.98
N GLU A 214 -13.99 -19.00 -1.19
CA GLU A 214 -15.09 -19.98 -1.17
C GLU A 214 -16.32 -19.44 -0.44
N THR A 215 -16.10 -18.51 0.49
CA THR A 215 -17.08 -18.02 1.45
C THR A 215 -17.09 -16.48 1.43
N PRO A 216 -18.17 -15.82 1.87
CA PRO A 216 -18.19 -14.36 1.93
C PRO A 216 -17.06 -13.76 2.78
N ALA A 217 -16.63 -14.44 3.86
CA ALA A 217 -15.53 -13.99 4.70
C ALA A 217 -14.16 -14.03 4.01
N ASP A 218 -14.01 -14.78 2.93
CA ASP A 218 -12.78 -14.81 2.14
C ASP A 218 -12.70 -13.67 1.11
N THR A 219 -13.68 -12.76 1.09
CA THR A 219 -13.65 -11.59 0.20
C THR A 219 -12.57 -10.65 0.68
N VAL A 220 -11.64 -10.26 -0.18
CA VAL A 220 -10.62 -9.25 0.14
C VAL A 220 -10.70 -8.11 -0.86
N TYR A 221 -10.76 -6.89 -0.33
CA TYR A 221 -10.69 -5.67 -1.12
C TYR A 221 -9.36 -4.96 -0.87
N THR A 222 -8.48 -4.94 -1.86
CA THR A 222 -7.22 -4.20 -1.79
C THR A 222 -7.35 -2.87 -2.54
N PRO A 223 -7.29 -1.71 -1.83
CA PRO A 223 -7.41 -0.42 -2.49
C PRO A 223 -6.15 -0.15 -3.31
N VAL A 224 -6.36 0.28 -4.55
CA VAL A 224 -5.32 0.70 -5.48
C VAL A 224 -5.45 2.21 -5.65
N ILE A 225 -4.53 2.93 -5.02
CA ILE A 225 -4.53 4.38 -4.94
C ILE A 225 -3.49 4.90 -5.91
N ALA A 226 -3.90 5.76 -6.85
CA ALA A 226 -2.98 6.33 -7.82
C ALA A 226 -2.69 7.81 -7.54
N MET A 227 -1.41 8.14 -7.63
CA MET A 227 -0.90 9.49 -7.70
C MET A 227 -1.10 10.01 -9.13
N ASN A 228 -2.01 10.95 -9.32
CA ASN A 228 -2.29 11.56 -10.62
C ASN A 228 -1.71 12.98 -10.74
N GLY A 229 -1.09 13.50 -9.68
CA GLY A 229 -0.37 14.75 -9.76
C GLY A 229 1.00 14.59 -10.41
N PRO A 230 1.61 15.71 -10.77
CA PRO A 230 2.91 15.75 -11.45
C PRO A 230 4.05 15.37 -10.49
N GLY A 231 4.64 14.19 -10.72
CA GLY A 231 5.93 13.78 -10.18
C GLY A 231 6.16 14.15 -8.71
N LYS A 232 7.28 14.82 -8.43
CA LYS A 232 7.74 15.11 -7.06
C LYS A 232 7.00 16.24 -6.35
N SER A 233 6.40 17.14 -7.12
CA SER A 233 5.59 18.24 -6.59
C SER A 233 4.33 17.74 -5.86
N ASP A 234 3.75 16.63 -6.29
CA ASP A 234 2.57 16.04 -5.62
C ASP A 234 2.96 15.09 -4.47
N LEU A 235 4.27 14.89 -4.18
CA LEU A 235 4.73 13.89 -3.22
C LEU A 235 4.20 14.14 -1.80
N GLU A 236 4.30 15.38 -1.32
CA GLU A 236 3.82 15.74 0.02
C GLU A 236 2.32 15.56 0.15
N SER A 237 1.55 16.18 -0.75
CA SER A 237 0.09 16.07 -0.77
C SER A 237 -0.35 14.61 -0.89
N TYR A 238 0.36 13.80 -1.67
CA TYR A 238 0.04 12.39 -1.83
C TYR A 238 0.28 11.61 -0.53
N CYS A 239 1.44 11.77 0.11
CA CYS A 239 1.71 11.13 1.39
C CYS A 239 0.74 11.59 2.49
N ALA A 240 0.39 12.88 2.52
CA ALA A 240 -0.56 13.45 3.47
C ALA A 240 -1.96 12.86 3.27
N ASP A 241 -2.44 12.77 2.03
CA ASP A 241 -3.75 12.19 1.69
C ASP A 241 -3.86 10.71 2.08
N ILE A 242 -2.77 9.93 1.95
CA ILE A 242 -2.72 8.54 2.40
C ILE A 242 -2.86 8.48 3.93
N CYS A 243 -2.16 9.34 4.67
CA CYS A 243 -2.31 9.43 6.12
C CYS A 243 -3.72 9.88 6.53
N GLU A 244 -4.29 10.88 5.86
CA GLU A 244 -5.67 11.35 6.12
C GLU A 244 -6.68 10.22 5.91
N TRP A 245 -6.55 9.45 4.82
CA TRP A 245 -7.40 8.30 4.55
C TRP A 245 -7.30 7.22 5.64
N LEU A 246 -6.07 6.86 6.06
CA LEU A 246 -5.86 5.87 7.12
C LEU A 246 -6.43 6.35 8.45
N THR A 247 -6.19 7.61 8.82
CA THR A 247 -6.76 8.24 10.02
C THR A 247 -8.29 8.21 9.98
N TYR A 248 -8.90 8.59 8.85
CA TYR A 248 -10.35 8.56 8.67
C TYR A 248 -10.93 7.17 8.90
N CYS A 249 -10.29 6.15 8.33
CA CYS A 249 -10.70 4.76 8.48
C CYS A 249 -10.54 4.27 9.92
N PHE A 250 -9.38 4.52 10.55
CA PHE A 250 -9.08 4.00 11.89
C PHE A 250 -9.92 4.68 12.99
N GLU A 251 -10.33 5.94 12.81
CA GLU A 251 -11.27 6.60 13.73
C GLU A 251 -12.66 5.97 13.73
N ARG A 252 -13.11 5.43 12.58
CA ARG A 252 -14.48 4.91 12.37
C ARG A 252 -14.56 3.39 12.38
N PHE A 253 -13.43 2.74 12.13
CA PHE A 253 -13.27 1.30 12.08
C PHE A 253 -11.84 0.96 12.52
N PRO A 254 -11.57 0.95 13.84
CA PRO A 254 -10.23 0.77 14.37
C PRO A 254 -9.53 -0.50 13.85
N TYR A 255 -8.21 -0.47 13.77
CA TYR A 255 -7.40 -1.58 13.24
C TYR A 255 -7.73 -2.94 13.89
N GLU A 256 -7.88 -2.97 15.21
CA GLU A 256 -8.25 -4.19 15.98
C GLU A 256 -9.64 -4.74 15.62
N GLU A 257 -10.57 -3.87 15.21
CA GLU A 257 -11.91 -4.27 14.76
C GLU A 257 -11.87 -4.72 13.29
N GLY A 258 -11.14 -3.99 12.46
CA GLY A 258 -11.03 -4.21 11.03
C GLY A 258 -10.25 -5.46 10.63
N GLY A 259 -9.25 -5.85 11.42
CA GLY A 259 -8.51 -7.09 11.24
C GLY A 259 -7.94 -7.24 9.82
N ASP A 260 -8.39 -8.28 9.12
CA ASP A 260 -7.98 -8.66 7.76
C ASP A 260 -8.34 -7.63 6.68
N ALA A 261 -9.30 -6.73 6.95
CA ALA A 261 -9.64 -5.64 6.04
C ALA A 261 -8.47 -4.66 5.81
N TYR A 262 -7.55 -4.55 6.78
CA TYR A 262 -6.34 -3.73 6.68
C TYR A 262 -5.10 -4.53 6.24
N SER A 263 -5.29 -5.69 5.58
CA SER A 263 -4.21 -6.58 5.14
C SER A 263 -3.25 -5.96 4.13
N GLY A 264 -3.68 -4.93 3.39
CA GLY A 264 -2.77 -4.13 2.57
C GLY A 264 -3.45 -3.15 1.63
N PHE A 265 -2.63 -2.37 0.92
CA PHE A 265 -3.04 -1.45 -0.14
C PHE A 265 -1.96 -1.36 -1.23
N ILE A 266 -2.32 -0.86 -2.40
CA ILE A 266 -1.42 -0.71 -3.53
C ILE A 266 -1.32 0.76 -3.91
N LEU A 267 -0.10 1.26 -4.08
CA LEU A 267 0.15 2.60 -4.60
C LEU A 267 0.56 2.54 -6.06
N THR A 268 0.03 3.43 -6.87
CA THR A 268 0.38 3.60 -8.28
C THR A 268 1.01 4.97 -8.47
N ILE A 269 2.34 5.01 -8.59
CA ILE A 269 3.14 6.26 -8.64
C ILE A 269 3.88 6.40 -9.98
N PRO A 270 4.19 7.63 -10.43
CA PRO A 270 5.08 7.86 -11.56
C PRO A 270 6.47 7.23 -11.32
N SER A 271 7.13 6.76 -12.39
CA SER A 271 8.47 6.17 -12.29
C SER A 271 9.26 6.44 -13.58
N PRO A 272 10.58 6.69 -13.52
CA PRO A 272 11.39 6.95 -14.71
C PRO A 272 11.27 5.83 -15.76
N GLY A 273 10.89 6.19 -16.99
CA GLY A 273 10.74 5.24 -18.10
C GLY A 273 9.40 4.50 -18.15
N TYR A 274 8.49 4.71 -17.19
CA TYR A 274 7.15 4.12 -17.16
C TYR A 274 6.08 5.19 -16.97
N ALA A 275 4.87 4.95 -17.49
CA ALA A 275 3.74 5.85 -17.23
C ALA A 275 3.40 5.87 -15.73
N LYS A 276 3.26 4.69 -15.09
CA LYS A 276 3.14 4.49 -13.63
C LYS A 276 3.57 3.07 -13.24
N THR A 277 4.03 2.90 -11.99
CA THR A 277 4.40 1.61 -11.39
C THR A 277 3.55 1.32 -10.16
N ARG A 278 3.20 0.04 -9.95
CA ARG A 278 2.37 -0.44 -8.83
C ARG A 278 3.23 -1.03 -7.72
N TYR A 279 2.99 -0.61 -6.48
CA TYR A 279 3.68 -1.09 -5.29
C TYR A 279 2.68 -1.60 -4.26
N SER A 280 2.80 -2.87 -3.89
CA SER A 280 1.93 -3.51 -2.91
C SER A 280 2.51 -3.40 -1.50
N PHE A 281 1.70 -2.92 -0.58
CA PHE A 281 1.98 -2.83 0.85
C PHE A 281 1.14 -3.88 1.57
N SER A 282 1.53 -5.15 1.46
CA SER A 282 0.86 -6.27 2.13
C SER A 282 1.46 -6.56 3.50
N GLN A 283 0.63 -6.88 4.50
CA GLN A 283 1.04 -7.24 5.86
C GLN A 283 2.03 -6.23 6.47
N ASN A 284 1.80 -4.95 6.21
CA ASN A 284 2.73 -3.91 6.60
C ASN A 284 2.67 -3.73 8.14
N PRO A 285 3.73 -4.10 8.90
CA PRO A 285 3.71 -4.00 10.36
C PRO A 285 3.59 -2.56 10.84
N TYR A 286 3.89 -1.57 9.98
CA TYR A 286 3.73 -0.16 10.29
C TYR A 286 2.26 0.29 10.29
N LEU A 287 1.33 -0.45 9.66
CA LEU A 287 -0.11 -0.11 9.72
C LEU A 287 -0.69 -0.34 11.12
N ALA A 288 -0.29 -1.40 11.81
CA ALA A 288 -0.75 -1.65 13.19
C ALA A 288 -0.30 -0.54 14.16
N GLY A 289 0.87 0.06 13.91
CA GLY A 289 1.43 1.17 14.69
C GLY A 289 1.11 2.57 14.14
N PHE A 290 0.30 2.68 13.07
CA PHE A 290 0.04 3.94 12.37
C PHE A 290 -0.51 5.02 13.30
N SER A 291 -1.54 4.69 14.10
CA SER A 291 -2.15 5.65 15.05
C SER A 291 -1.18 6.20 16.09
N GLU A 292 -0.09 5.49 16.39
CA GLU A 292 0.91 5.90 17.37
C GLU A 292 2.09 6.64 16.74
N ASN A 293 2.37 6.39 15.45
CA ASN A 293 3.57 6.87 14.75
C ASN A 293 3.27 7.37 13.33
N GLU A 294 2.20 8.15 13.16
CA GLU A 294 1.78 8.71 11.86
C GLU A 294 2.93 9.42 11.13
N THR A 295 3.74 10.21 11.85
CA THR A 295 4.90 10.91 11.27
C THR A 295 5.97 9.96 10.74
N GLU A 296 6.24 8.84 11.43
CA GLU A 296 7.20 7.83 10.98
C GLU A 296 6.70 7.13 9.72
N PHE A 297 5.40 6.77 9.69
CA PHE A 297 4.77 6.20 8.51
C PHE A 297 4.81 7.17 7.32
N TYR A 298 4.46 8.43 7.54
CA TYR A 298 4.52 9.49 6.53
C TYR A 298 5.93 9.63 5.98
N ASN A 299 6.95 9.78 6.83
CA ASN A 299 8.35 9.94 6.40
C ASN A 299 8.85 8.70 5.64
N GLY A 300 8.51 7.50 6.12
CA GLY A 300 8.85 6.25 5.44
C GLY A 300 8.24 6.17 4.05
N LEU A 301 6.98 6.58 3.91
CA LEU A 301 6.29 6.65 2.62
C LEU A 301 6.89 7.71 1.70
N TYR A 302 7.19 8.90 2.24
CA TYR A 302 7.77 10.02 1.52
C TYR A 302 9.12 9.66 0.91
N SER A 303 10.06 9.16 1.73
CA SER A 303 11.38 8.75 1.27
C SER A 303 11.29 7.57 0.30
N PHE A 304 10.39 6.61 0.55
CA PHE A 304 10.16 5.49 -0.38
C PHE A 304 9.77 5.99 -1.78
N ILE A 305 8.72 6.81 -1.88
CA ILE A 305 8.23 7.29 -3.19
C ILE A 305 9.27 8.20 -3.85
N SER A 306 9.92 9.08 -3.09
CA SER A 306 10.96 9.99 -3.60
C SER A 306 12.09 9.24 -4.31
N SER A 307 12.69 8.23 -3.67
CA SER A 307 13.77 7.43 -4.25
C SER A 307 13.36 6.69 -5.52
N TYR A 308 12.10 6.27 -5.65
CA TYR A 308 11.58 5.65 -6.87
C TYR A 308 11.39 6.66 -8.00
N ILE A 309 10.90 7.86 -7.71
CA ILE A 309 10.77 8.92 -8.71
C ILE A 309 12.16 9.38 -9.20
N ASP A 310 13.16 9.38 -8.33
CA ASP A 310 14.55 9.69 -8.70
C ASP A 310 15.25 8.61 -9.53
N GLY A 311 14.66 7.42 -9.66
CA GLY A 311 15.28 6.30 -10.35
C GLY A 311 16.46 5.69 -9.60
N GLU A 312 16.64 6.02 -8.31
CA GLU A 312 17.69 5.43 -7.45
C GLU A 312 17.48 3.91 -7.27
N TYR A 313 16.24 3.43 -7.46
CA TYR A 313 15.91 2.00 -7.46
C TYR A 313 16.19 1.27 -8.78
N ASP A 314 16.40 2.01 -9.88
CA ASP A 314 16.71 1.43 -11.19
C ASP A 314 18.14 0.84 -11.21
N ASP A 315 19.03 1.33 -10.33
CA ASP A 315 20.36 0.76 -10.08
C ASP A 315 20.30 -0.58 -9.31
N LEU A 316 19.28 -0.79 -8.47
CA LEU A 316 19.03 -2.07 -7.77
C LEU A 316 18.40 -3.12 -8.70
N ILE A 317 17.47 -2.73 -9.58
CA ILE A 317 16.83 -3.63 -10.55
C ILE A 317 17.82 -4.10 -11.64
N LYS A 318 18.74 -3.22 -12.07
CA LYS A 318 19.84 -3.60 -12.98
C LYS A 318 20.86 -4.55 -12.35
N ALA A 319 21.00 -4.56 -11.02
CA ALA A 319 21.90 -5.46 -10.31
C ALA A 319 21.40 -6.93 -10.29
N ASP A 320 20.08 -7.13 -10.31
CA ASP A 320 19.44 -8.46 -10.24
C ASP A 320 18.99 -9.04 -11.60
N GLY A 321 19.25 -8.34 -12.71
CA GLY A 321 19.10 -8.88 -14.06
C GLY A 321 17.66 -9.18 -14.50
N ILE A 322 16.67 -8.46 -13.95
CA ILE A 322 15.26 -8.58 -14.33
C ILE A 322 14.98 -7.58 -15.46
N ASP A 323 14.57 -8.10 -16.63
CA ASP A 323 14.25 -7.32 -17.82
C ASP A 323 12.98 -6.49 -17.56
N ALA A 324 13.14 -5.17 -17.57
CA ALA A 324 12.08 -4.17 -17.56
C ALA A 324 11.00 -4.51 -18.61
N ALA A 325 9.77 -4.74 -18.16
CA ALA A 325 8.64 -5.07 -19.02
C ALA A 325 8.38 -3.95 -20.04
N LYS A 326 8.14 -4.33 -21.30
CA LYS A 326 7.83 -3.40 -22.39
C LYS A 326 6.59 -2.58 -22.06
N ALA A 327 6.73 -1.26 -22.13
CA ALA A 327 5.64 -0.31 -22.06
C ALA A 327 4.60 -0.56 -23.17
N ASP A 328 3.33 -0.37 -22.82
CA ASP A 328 2.27 -0.12 -23.78
C ASP A 328 2.42 1.33 -24.26
N GLU A 329 2.65 1.52 -25.56
CA GLU A 329 2.76 2.83 -26.19
C GLU A 329 1.37 3.49 -26.22
N GLY A 330 1.05 4.20 -25.14
CA GLY A 330 -0.08 5.13 -25.12
C GLY A 330 0.15 6.24 -26.14
N TYR A 331 -0.56 6.16 -27.26
CA TYR A 331 -0.59 7.11 -28.36
C TYR A 331 -0.68 8.58 -27.87
N THR A 332 0.37 9.35 -28.06
CA THR A 332 0.27 10.81 -28.22
C THR A 332 0.15 11.09 -29.71
N GLU A 333 -1.10 11.23 -30.18
CA GLU A 333 -1.34 11.77 -31.51
C GLU A 333 -0.86 13.23 -31.51
N GLN A 334 0.31 13.47 -32.09
CA GLN A 334 0.87 14.81 -32.26
C GLN A 334 -0.05 15.57 -33.22
N TYR A 335 -1.00 16.34 -32.68
CA TYR A 335 -1.86 17.23 -33.46
C TYR A 335 -0.96 18.28 -34.10
N ASN A 336 -0.66 18.10 -35.39
CA ASN A 336 0.13 19.02 -36.19
C ASN A 336 -0.85 19.76 -37.11
N PRO A 337 -1.50 20.84 -36.65
CA PRO A 337 -2.20 21.71 -37.58
C PRO A 337 -1.15 22.29 -38.53
N ASP A 338 -1.49 22.46 -39.81
CA ASP A 338 -0.63 23.17 -40.75
C ASP A 338 -0.44 24.62 -40.25
N ILE A 339 0.64 24.89 -39.51
CA ILE A 339 0.96 26.22 -39.00
C ILE A 339 1.39 27.08 -40.20
N THR A 340 0.52 28.00 -40.59
CA THR A 340 0.75 28.88 -41.72
C THR A 340 1.66 30.05 -41.34
N GLY A 341 2.28 30.68 -42.34
CA GLY A 341 3.03 31.93 -42.12
C GLY A 341 2.19 33.07 -41.55
N GLU A 342 0.88 33.10 -41.82
CA GLU A 342 -0.05 34.07 -41.22
C GLU A 342 -0.26 33.83 -39.73
N THR A 343 -0.33 32.55 -39.30
CA THR A 343 -0.42 32.16 -37.90
C THR A 343 0.83 32.60 -37.12
N ILE A 344 2.02 32.37 -37.70
CA ILE A 344 3.29 32.80 -37.09
C ILE A 344 3.35 34.32 -36.98
N ALA A 345 2.93 35.04 -38.03
CA ALA A 345 2.89 36.50 -38.01
C ALA A 345 1.93 37.02 -36.94
N LEU A 346 0.76 36.37 -36.76
CA LEU A 346 -0.19 36.71 -35.70
C LEU A 346 0.41 36.49 -34.30
N TRP A 347 0.99 35.32 -34.03
CA TRP A 347 1.64 35.04 -32.74
C TRP A 347 2.77 36.01 -32.44
N GLY A 348 3.54 36.43 -33.46
CA GLY A 348 4.58 37.44 -33.30
C GLY A 348 4.09 38.81 -32.81
N THR A 349 2.78 39.09 -32.89
CA THR A 349 2.17 40.32 -32.34
C THR A 349 1.81 40.23 -30.87
N TYR A 350 1.76 39.02 -30.30
CA TYR A 350 1.41 38.83 -28.90
C TYR A 350 2.59 39.20 -27.99
N GLU A 351 2.27 39.65 -26.78
CA GLU A 351 3.28 39.93 -25.76
C GLU A 351 3.74 38.60 -25.14
N PRO A 352 5.05 38.29 -25.13
CA PRO A 352 5.58 37.14 -24.41
C PRO A 352 5.47 37.37 -22.91
N ASP A 353 5.12 36.32 -22.17
CA ASP A 353 5.03 36.36 -20.71
C ASP A 353 6.44 36.36 -20.08
N VAL A 354 7.38 35.67 -20.71
CA VAL A 354 8.80 35.63 -20.30
C VAL A 354 9.69 35.86 -21.50
N THR A 355 10.70 36.72 -21.35
CA THR A 355 11.70 36.99 -22.38
C THR A 355 13.13 36.79 -21.89
N TYR A 356 14.03 36.50 -22.83
CA TYR A 356 15.47 36.42 -22.61
C TYR A 356 16.21 37.20 -23.70
N GLU A 357 17.10 38.10 -23.29
CA GLU A 357 17.96 38.85 -24.21
C GLU A 357 19.32 38.15 -24.32
N ALA A 358 19.60 37.59 -25.49
CA ALA A 358 20.85 36.92 -25.77
C ALA A 358 22.02 37.92 -25.93
N PRO A 359 23.28 37.51 -25.68
CA PRO A 359 24.44 38.40 -25.81
C PRO A 359 24.65 39.02 -27.20
N ASP A 360 24.07 38.43 -28.24
CA ASP A 360 24.12 38.96 -29.61
C ASP A 360 23.00 39.97 -29.91
N GLY A 361 22.17 40.30 -28.91
CA GLY A 361 21.08 41.26 -28.98
C GLY A 361 19.74 40.67 -29.40
N ARG A 362 19.66 39.38 -29.77
CA ARG A 362 18.38 38.71 -30.07
C ARG A 362 17.54 38.56 -28.81
N GLU A 363 16.23 38.69 -28.95
CA GLU A 363 15.29 38.40 -27.86
C GLU A 363 14.58 37.08 -28.15
N TYR A 364 14.47 36.22 -27.15
CA TYR A 364 13.60 35.04 -27.16
C TYR A 364 12.40 35.33 -26.27
N GLY A 365 11.24 34.78 -26.62
CA GLY A 365 10.03 34.96 -25.82
C GLY A 365 9.13 33.73 -25.84
N LEU A 366 8.62 33.35 -24.68
CA LEU A 366 7.54 32.39 -24.52
C LEU A 366 6.21 33.13 -24.71
N VAL A 367 5.56 32.88 -25.84
CA VAL A 367 4.35 33.59 -26.25
C VAL A 367 3.13 32.72 -25.97
N PRO A 368 2.16 33.18 -25.16
CA PRO A 368 0.93 32.42 -24.92
C PRO A 368 0.05 32.48 -26.18
N VAL A 369 -0.28 31.32 -26.75
CA VAL A 369 -1.04 31.21 -28.01
C VAL A 369 -2.41 30.58 -27.84
N ASP A 370 -2.63 29.88 -26.73
CA ASP A 370 -3.90 29.27 -26.36
C ASP A 370 -4.07 29.25 -24.83
N ARG A 371 -5.31 29.10 -24.34
CA ARG A 371 -5.61 28.98 -22.92
C ARG A 371 -6.77 28.02 -22.68
N ALA A 372 -6.61 27.11 -21.72
CA ALA A 372 -7.67 26.20 -21.28
C ALA A 372 -7.59 25.96 -19.77
N LEU A 373 -8.75 25.91 -19.09
CA LEU A 373 -8.89 25.56 -17.67
C LEU A 373 -7.97 26.35 -16.71
N GLY A 374 -7.66 27.61 -17.04
CA GLY A 374 -6.79 28.48 -16.24
C GLY A 374 -5.33 28.51 -16.72
N SER A 375 -4.89 27.51 -17.48
CA SER A 375 -3.54 27.39 -18.03
C SER A 375 -3.37 28.10 -19.38
N SER A 376 -2.15 28.55 -19.67
CA SER A 376 -1.71 28.99 -21.00
C SER A 376 -0.88 27.90 -21.69
N TYR A 377 -0.92 27.87 -23.01
CA TYR A 377 -0.03 27.09 -23.86
C TYR A 377 0.83 28.03 -24.68
N TYR A 378 2.11 27.68 -24.83
CA TYR A 378 3.13 28.58 -25.32
C TYR A 378 3.73 28.13 -26.65
N VAL A 379 4.24 29.09 -27.41
CA VAL A 379 5.26 28.87 -28.45
C VAL A 379 6.53 29.61 -28.05
N LEU A 380 7.69 29.10 -28.48
CA LEU A 380 8.95 29.83 -28.37
C LEU A 380 9.20 30.61 -29.66
N MET A 381 9.36 31.93 -29.54
CA MET A 381 9.72 32.80 -30.67
C MET A 381 11.05 33.49 -30.43
N SER A 382 11.70 33.90 -31.51
CA SER A 382 12.87 34.78 -31.50
C SER A 382 12.58 36.06 -32.28
N TYR A 383 13.24 37.14 -31.86
CA TYR A 383 13.17 38.48 -32.43
C TYR A 383 14.59 38.99 -32.67
N ALA A 384 14.80 39.76 -33.73
CA ALA A 384 16.10 40.29 -34.12
C ALA A 384 16.71 41.20 -33.05
N LYS A 385 15.87 41.86 -32.26
CA LYS A 385 16.23 42.67 -31.10
C LYS A 385 15.04 42.80 -30.16
N LYS A 386 15.32 43.20 -28.92
CA LYS A 386 14.30 43.47 -27.90
C LYS A 386 13.16 44.34 -28.41
N GLY A 387 11.93 43.83 -28.28
CA GLY A 387 10.70 44.53 -28.66
C GLY A 387 10.44 44.64 -30.18
N ASP A 388 11.25 44.03 -31.05
CA ASP A 388 11.08 44.07 -32.50
C ASP A 388 10.14 42.96 -33.01
N ARG A 389 8.83 43.15 -32.77
CA ARG A 389 7.77 42.19 -33.11
C ARG A 389 7.67 41.87 -34.60
N ASP A 390 8.04 42.80 -35.48
CA ASP A 390 8.01 42.60 -36.94
C ASP A 390 9.03 41.56 -37.42
N SER A 391 10.04 41.27 -36.59
CA SER A 391 11.11 40.31 -36.90
C SER A 391 10.85 38.89 -36.38
N ALA A 392 9.65 38.62 -35.85
CA ALA A 392 9.31 37.38 -35.17
C ALA A 392 9.58 36.14 -36.03
N LYS A 393 10.22 35.15 -35.41
CA LYS A 393 10.44 33.82 -35.98
C LYS A 393 10.07 32.77 -34.96
N LEU A 394 9.20 31.85 -35.37
CA LEU A 394 8.88 30.67 -34.58
C LEU A 394 10.11 29.77 -34.45
N ILE A 395 10.44 29.37 -33.22
CA ILE A 395 11.50 28.41 -32.89
C ILE A 395 10.88 27.07 -32.53
N ASN A 396 9.86 27.08 -31.67
CA ASN A 396 9.19 25.87 -31.20
C ASN A 396 7.69 26.10 -31.02
N THR A 397 6.89 25.16 -31.50
CA THR A 397 5.43 25.20 -31.43
C THR A 397 4.86 24.66 -30.13
N ASP A 398 5.66 23.90 -29.39
CA ASP A 398 5.26 23.21 -28.16
C ASP A 398 6.48 23.04 -27.23
N PRO A 399 6.99 24.13 -26.65
CA PRO A 399 8.18 24.11 -25.80
C PRO A 399 7.95 23.34 -24.49
N PHE A 400 6.70 23.17 -24.05
CA PHE A 400 6.33 22.47 -22.81
C PHE A 400 5.75 21.07 -23.04
N CYS A 401 5.93 20.51 -24.24
CA CYS A 401 5.55 19.13 -24.56
C CYS A 401 4.09 18.78 -24.24
N GLY A 402 3.16 19.71 -24.47
CA GLY A 402 1.73 19.56 -24.21
C GLY A 402 1.28 20.00 -22.81
N SER A 403 2.20 20.38 -21.92
CA SER A 403 1.87 20.93 -20.61
C SER A 403 1.39 22.37 -20.70
N GLY A 404 0.32 22.69 -19.98
CA GLY A 404 -0.21 24.05 -19.86
C GLY A 404 -0.01 24.61 -18.46
N GLY A 405 0.30 25.89 -18.35
CA GLY A 405 0.56 26.58 -17.08
C GLY A 405 0.84 28.06 -17.28
N GLU A 406 1.64 28.66 -16.40
CA GLU A 406 2.14 30.04 -16.54
C GLU A 406 3.67 30.00 -16.66
N ALA A 407 4.22 30.49 -17.77
CA ALA A 407 5.66 30.51 -17.97
C ALA A 407 6.32 31.47 -16.98
N ASN A 408 7.38 31.04 -16.30
CA ASN A 408 8.07 31.86 -15.30
C ASN A 408 9.59 31.97 -15.47
N LEU A 409 10.19 31.13 -16.33
CA LEU A 409 11.63 31.12 -16.58
C LEU A 409 11.92 30.92 -18.08
N LEU A 410 12.90 31.67 -18.60
CA LEU A 410 13.52 31.46 -19.90
C LEU A 410 14.98 31.92 -19.82
N ALA A 411 15.92 31.01 -20.02
CA ALA A 411 17.34 31.33 -19.99
C ALA A 411 18.12 30.45 -20.98
N PHE A 412 19.12 31.02 -21.64
CA PHE A 412 20.14 30.27 -22.39
C PHE A 412 21.51 30.45 -21.77
N LEU A 413 22.29 29.37 -21.78
CA LEU A 413 23.70 29.37 -21.32
C LEU A 413 24.62 30.01 -22.36
N GLY A 414 25.90 30.20 -22.01
CA GLY A 414 26.87 30.89 -22.85
C GLY A 414 27.14 30.23 -24.21
N ASP A 415 26.80 28.95 -24.39
CA ASP A 415 26.91 28.25 -25.68
C ASP A 415 25.77 28.55 -26.65
N GLY A 416 24.71 29.24 -26.20
CA GLY A 416 23.55 29.63 -27.01
C GLY A 416 22.71 28.47 -27.54
N LYS A 417 22.94 27.25 -27.05
CA LYS A 417 22.21 26.04 -27.42
C LYS A 417 21.51 25.41 -26.23
N THR A 418 22.23 25.34 -25.11
CA THR A 418 21.70 24.82 -23.86
C THR A 418 20.83 25.90 -23.23
N GLY A 419 19.58 25.58 -22.90
CA GLY A 419 18.65 26.52 -22.32
C GLY A 419 17.62 25.85 -21.44
N PHE A 420 16.94 26.66 -20.63
CA PHE A 420 15.97 26.23 -19.65
C PHE A 420 14.73 27.10 -19.73
N ILE A 421 13.58 26.46 -19.53
CA ILE A 421 12.30 27.14 -19.37
C ILE A 421 11.57 26.57 -18.17
N GLY A 422 10.79 27.41 -17.51
CA GLY A 422 9.97 27.04 -16.37
C GLY A 422 8.49 27.27 -16.65
N LEU A 423 7.66 26.38 -16.10
CA LEU A 423 6.21 26.46 -16.17
C LEU A 423 5.65 26.26 -14.76
N THR A 424 4.86 27.21 -14.27
CA THR A 424 4.15 27.07 -13.01
C THR A 424 2.70 26.64 -13.23
N TYR A 425 2.14 25.99 -12.22
CA TYR A 425 0.73 25.59 -12.16
C TYR A 425 0.25 25.67 -10.70
N ASN A 426 -0.98 25.23 -10.43
CA ASN A 426 -1.60 25.34 -9.10
C ASN A 426 -1.58 26.78 -8.53
N GLY A 427 -1.79 27.78 -9.39
CA GLY A 427 -1.76 29.19 -8.98
C GLY A 427 -0.36 29.74 -8.68
N GLY A 428 0.70 29.03 -9.10
CA GLY A 428 2.08 29.45 -8.92
C GLY A 428 2.80 28.75 -7.77
N ASP A 429 2.19 27.76 -7.14
CA ASP A 429 2.80 27.02 -6.02
C ASP A 429 3.78 25.94 -6.46
N ASP A 430 3.59 25.42 -7.67
CA ASP A 430 4.41 24.36 -8.20
C ASP A 430 5.00 24.74 -9.55
N GLY A 431 6.19 24.22 -9.86
CA GLY A 431 6.89 24.48 -11.11
C GLY A 431 7.51 23.23 -11.74
N LEU A 432 7.55 23.23 -13.07
CA LEU A 432 8.26 22.27 -13.90
C LEU A 432 9.44 22.96 -14.57
N LEU A 433 10.56 22.23 -14.70
CA LEU A 433 11.74 22.69 -15.42
C LEU A 433 11.90 21.88 -16.70
N TYR A 434 12.14 22.56 -17.82
CA TYR A 434 12.48 21.91 -19.09
C TYR A 434 13.83 22.41 -19.59
N MET A 435 14.57 21.54 -20.25
CA MET A 435 15.86 21.81 -20.88
C MET A 435 15.79 21.63 -22.40
N THR A 436 16.50 22.49 -23.12
CA THR A 436 16.90 22.29 -24.51
C THR A 436 18.42 22.15 -24.63
N GLY A 437 18.89 21.37 -25.61
CA GLY A 437 20.31 21.30 -26.01
C GLY A 437 20.56 21.73 -27.46
N ASP A 438 19.52 22.17 -28.17
CA ASP A 438 19.53 22.47 -29.60
C ASP A 438 19.10 23.91 -29.93
N GLY A 439 19.10 24.80 -28.95
CA GLY A 439 18.72 26.21 -29.14
C GLY A 439 17.22 26.45 -29.06
N GLY A 440 16.48 25.51 -28.47
CA GLY A 440 15.04 25.59 -28.24
C GLY A 440 14.20 24.87 -29.30
N GLU A 441 14.80 24.20 -30.29
CA GLU A 441 14.05 23.42 -31.28
C GLU A 441 13.31 22.24 -30.64
N SER A 442 13.88 21.65 -29.58
CA SER A 442 13.22 20.66 -28.74
C SER A 442 13.51 20.88 -27.25
N PHE A 443 12.59 20.42 -26.40
CA PHE A 443 12.69 20.47 -24.95
C PHE A 443 12.39 19.09 -24.34
N ALA A 444 12.95 18.86 -23.16
CA ALA A 444 12.64 17.72 -22.30
C ALA A 444 12.54 18.18 -20.85
N GLU A 445 11.61 17.60 -20.10
CA GLU A 445 11.47 17.88 -18.66
C GLU A 445 12.70 17.39 -17.89
N VAL A 446 13.11 18.17 -16.88
CA VAL A 446 14.21 17.87 -15.97
C VAL A 446 13.63 17.66 -14.58
N SER A 447 13.74 16.44 -14.06
CA SER A 447 13.38 16.13 -12.67
C SER A 447 14.41 16.70 -11.70
N LEU A 448 13.95 17.35 -10.63
CA LEU A 448 14.80 17.91 -9.58
C LEU A 448 14.80 16.99 -8.34
N PRO A 449 15.94 16.79 -7.66
CA PRO A 449 15.95 16.05 -6.40
C PRO A 449 15.14 16.78 -5.33
N VAL A 450 14.54 16.04 -4.40
CA VAL A 450 13.74 16.63 -3.31
C VAL A 450 14.61 16.68 -2.05
N PRO A 451 14.87 17.86 -1.46
CA PRO A 451 15.53 17.94 -0.17
C PRO A 451 14.62 17.44 0.95
N GLU A 452 15.16 16.61 1.84
CA GLU A 452 14.45 16.08 3.01
C GLU A 452 14.55 17.06 4.19
N ILE A 453 13.85 18.19 4.11
CA ILE A 453 13.82 19.18 5.19
C ILE A 453 12.86 18.70 6.28
N THR A 454 13.34 18.64 7.53
CA THR A 454 12.51 18.23 8.67
C THR A 454 11.80 19.43 9.29
N LEU A 455 10.47 19.41 9.32
CA LEU A 455 9.63 20.39 10.00
C LEU A 455 9.65 20.23 11.54
N PRO A 456 9.18 21.22 12.33
CA PRO A 456 9.13 21.12 13.79
C PRO A 456 8.31 19.94 14.34
N ASP A 457 7.35 19.44 13.57
CA ASP A 457 6.53 18.26 13.89
C ASP A 457 7.20 16.93 13.50
N GLY A 458 8.41 16.99 12.92
CA GLY A 458 9.21 15.85 12.48
C GLY A 458 8.91 15.36 11.06
N ARG A 459 7.95 15.96 10.33
CA ARG A 459 7.63 15.55 8.95
C ARG A 459 8.70 16.04 7.97
N LEU A 460 8.97 15.23 6.95
CA LEU A 460 9.78 15.62 5.80
C LEU A 460 8.95 16.49 4.83
N TYR A 461 9.58 17.54 4.32
CA TYR A 461 8.96 18.55 3.49
C TYR A 461 9.97 19.08 2.46
N ASN A 462 9.48 19.47 1.29
CA ASN A 462 10.27 20.20 0.31
C ASN A 462 9.65 21.57 0.05
N PRO A 463 10.25 22.64 0.60
CA PRO A 463 9.76 23.99 0.36
C PRO A 463 10.10 24.52 -1.02
N PHE A 464 10.95 23.87 -1.84
CA PHE A 464 11.48 24.46 -3.07
C PHE A 464 10.85 23.78 -4.29
N THR A 465 9.85 24.43 -4.87
CA THR A 465 8.93 23.87 -5.87
C THR A 465 8.94 24.61 -7.21
N VAL A 466 9.37 25.89 -7.26
CA VAL A 466 9.27 26.73 -8.47
C VAL A 466 10.65 27.12 -9.00
N PRO A 467 11.06 26.69 -10.22
CA PRO A 467 12.33 27.11 -10.83
C PRO A 467 12.31 28.60 -11.18
N GLU A 468 13.22 29.41 -10.66
CA GLU A 468 13.18 30.87 -10.82
C GLU A 468 14.33 31.43 -11.65
N GLU A 469 15.54 30.88 -11.51
CA GLU A 469 16.72 31.46 -12.12
C GLU A 469 17.79 30.40 -12.41
N VAL A 470 18.45 30.53 -13.56
CA VAL A 470 19.56 29.67 -13.96
C VAL A 470 20.78 30.53 -14.33
N TRP A 471 21.94 30.15 -13.81
CA TRP A 471 23.21 30.80 -14.16
C TRP A 471 24.35 29.79 -14.34
N GLU A 472 25.38 30.21 -15.07
CA GLU A 472 26.55 29.42 -15.39
C GLU A 472 27.79 29.97 -14.68
N GLU A 473 28.52 29.08 -14.00
CA GLU A 473 29.90 29.32 -13.55
C GLU A 473 30.84 28.35 -14.28
N PRO A 474 32.17 28.53 -14.21
CA PRO A 474 33.11 27.65 -14.90
C PRO A 474 32.88 26.14 -14.62
N GLY A 475 32.29 25.44 -15.60
CA GLY A 475 32.01 24.01 -15.55
C GLY A 475 30.76 23.60 -14.77
N LYS A 476 29.95 24.55 -14.30
CA LYS A 476 28.75 24.29 -13.47
C LYS A 476 27.57 25.14 -13.91
N VAL A 477 26.38 24.54 -13.84
CA VAL A 477 25.11 25.25 -13.98
C VAL A 477 24.42 25.22 -12.64
N TYR A 478 23.93 26.36 -12.20
CA TYR A 478 23.15 26.46 -10.97
C TYR A 478 21.71 26.82 -11.29
N LEU A 479 20.83 26.36 -10.42
CA LEU A 479 19.40 26.62 -10.50
C LEU A 479 18.92 27.08 -9.12
N LYS A 480 18.25 28.23 -9.09
CA LYS A 480 17.49 28.73 -7.93
C LYS A 480 16.06 28.26 -8.05
N VAL A 481 15.55 27.66 -6.99
CA VAL A 481 14.17 27.17 -6.89
C VAL A 481 13.52 27.84 -5.68
N GLY A 482 12.49 28.65 -5.92
CA GLY A 482 11.71 29.30 -4.89
C GLY A 482 10.60 28.42 -4.34
N GLN A 483 9.83 28.98 -3.41
CA GLN A 483 8.79 28.25 -2.68
C GLN A 483 7.39 28.31 -3.29
N GLY A 484 7.26 28.97 -4.44
CA GLY A 484 5.97 29.23 -5.06
C GLY A 484 5.15 30.31 -4.35
N ALA A 485 3.95 30.55 -4.85
CA ALA A 485 3.13 31.71 -4.47
C ALA A 485 2.66 31.69 -3.01
N ASN A 486 2.41 30.50 -2.46
CA ASN A 486 1.95 30.29 -1.09
C ASN A 486 3.05 29.75 -0.15
N GLY A 487 4.31 29.72 -0.59
CA GLY A 487 5.42 29.25 0.24
C GLY A 487 5.63 30.11 1.49
N ASP A 488 5.63 29.48 2.66
CA ASP A 488 5.78 30.14 3.96
C ASP A 488 6.91 29.56 4.81
N TYR A 489 7.71 28.65 4.24
CA TYR A 489 8.81 28.01 4.95
C TYR A 489 9.86 29.05 5.33
N TYR A 490 10.12 29.11 6.64
CA TYR A 490 11.08 30.02 7.24
C TYR A 490 12.21 29.20 7.86
N ASN A 491 13.44 29.49 7.44
CA ASN A 491 14.61 28.85 8.03
C ASN A 491 15.13 29.74 9.17
N GLU A 492 15.02 29.23 10.40
CA GLU A 492 15.45 29.93 11.62
C GLU A 492 16.97 30.18 11.66
N GLU A 493 17.78 29.29 11.09
CA GLU A 493 19.25 29.45 11.05
C GLU A 493 19.67 30.55 10.06
N LEU A 494 18.99 30.66 8.92
CA LEU A 494 19.23 31.69 7.91
C LEU A 494 18.51 33.02 8.20
N ALA A 495 17.50 32.96 9.06
CA ALA A 495 16.61 34.05 9.44
C ALA A 495 15.92 34.72 8.23
N CYS A 496 15.41 33.90 7.30
CA CYS A 496 14.67 34.33 6.12
C CYS A 496 13.78 33.21 5.57
N HIS A 497 12.95 33.54 4.58
CA HIS A 497 12.35 32.56 3.67
C HIS A 497 13.39 32.21 2.61
N PRO A 498 14.02 31.02 2.65
CA PRO A 498 15.10 30.69 1.75
C PRO A 498 14.57 30.26 0.38
N CYS A 499 15.49 30.16 -0.57
CA CYS A 499 15.34 29.42 -1.82
C CYS A 499 16.25 28.18 -1.81
N GLY A 500 15.96 27.20 -2.67
CA GLY A 500 16.80 26.03 -2.88
C GLY A 500 17.82 26.30 -3.97
N ILE A 501 19.11 26.07 -3.67
CA ILE A 501 20.18 26.17 -4.67
C ILE A 501 20.56 24.75 -5.11
N TYR A 502 20.45 24.52 -6.41
CA TYR A 502 20.80 23.27 -7.06
C TYR A 502 22.00 23.46 -7.98
N VAL A 503 22.79 22.42 -8.15
CA VAL A 503 23.99 22.43 -9.00
C VAL A 503 24.01 21.27 -9.97
N SER A 504 24.49 21.53 -11.18
CA SER A 504 24.71 20.53 -12.22
C SER A 504 26.13 20.62 -12.76
N GLU A 505 26.80 19.47 -12.86
CA GLU A 505 28.13 19.33 -13.46
C GLU A 505 28.07 18.78 -14.89
N ASN A 506 26.87 18.52 -15.42
CA ASN A 506 26.64 17.93 -16.75
C ASN A 506 25.76 18.81 -17.65
N LYS A 507 25.92 20.14 -17.50
CA LYS A 507 25.20 21.19 -18.22
C LYS A 507 23.69 21.25 -17.95
N GLY A 508 23.25 20.79 -16.78
CA GLY A 508 21.85 20.82 -16.30
C GLY A 508 21.03 19.59 -16.64
N LYS A 509 21.63 18.53 -17.21
CA LYS A 509 20.90 17.30 -17.51
C LYS A 509 20.38 16.64 -16.24
N THR A 510 21.16 16.74 -15.16
CA THR A 510 20.76 16.36 -13.81
C THR A 510 21.26 17.41 -12.84
N PHE A 511 20.51 17.63 -11.76
CA PHE A 511 20.85 18.54 -10.67
C PHE A 511 20.99 17.78 -9.35
N SER A 512 21.79 18.30 -8.44
CA SER A 512 21.83 17.91 -7.02
C SER A 512 21.50 19.12 -6.15
N PHE A 513 20.77 18.90 -5.05
CA PHE A 513 20.55 19.95 -4.05
C PHE A 513 21.88 20.29 -3.38
N LEU A 514 22.24 21.58 -3.37
CA LEU A 514 23.49 22.05 -2.80
C LEU A 514 23.30 22.62 -1.40
N LYS A 515 22.38 23.57 -1.24
CA LYS A 515 22.10 24.27 0.01
C LYS A 515 20.81 25.08 -0.08
N GLU A 516 20.33 25.52 1.06
CA GLU A 516 19.42 26.65 1.17
C GLU A 516 20.18 27.97 0.93
N GLY A 517 19.61 28.85 0.12
CA GLY A 517 20.14 30.17 -0.24
C GLY A 517 19.20 31.29 0.22
N LYS A 518 19.72 32.52 0.24
CA LYS A 518 18.88 33.71 0.45
C LYS A 518 18.35 34.16 -0.91
N GLU A 519 17.13 34.71 -0.93
CA GLU A 519 16.48 35.21 -2.16
C GLU A 519 17.34 36.22 -2.96
N GLU A 520 18.25 36.94 -2.28
CA GLU A 520 19.15 37.95 -2.85
C GLU A 520 20.58 37.44 -3.17
N GLU A 521 20.89 36.14 -2.95
CA GLU A 521 22.13 35.50 -3.44
C GLU A 521 21.95 34.96 -4.86
#